data_AF-A0A660S673-F1
#
_entry.id   AF-A0A660S673-F1
#
_cell.length_a   1.000
_cell.length_b   1.000
_cell.length_c   1.000
_cell.angle_alpha   90.00
_cell.angle_beta   90.00
_cell.angle_gamma   90.00
#
_symmetry.space_group_name_H-M   'P 1'
#
loop_
_entity.id
_entity.type
_entity.pdbx_description
1 polymer ?
#
loop_
_entity_poly.entity_id
_entity_poly.type
_entity_poly.pdbx_seq_one_letter_code
_entity_poly.pdbx_strand_id
1 'polypeptide(L)'
;MGAYENIKNSLDTVYGKIKPDNLNEWLDDVGKITDIFVKGEGLQDFARKLELVWHECKGSKEEIVSEEKKKKLYAILMQIKEREPDYLVNQLKNIKLPSNVKKELEKQAFRILEQTRLGKRDVATYMILRIFVAQNKKFPRPLIDILKPSWPDDIFKAFIYAFIGSVISGKEEGNE
;
A
#
# COMPACT_ATOMS: atom_id res chain seq x y z
N MET A 1 25.20 -3.56 10.97
CA MET A 1 24.70 -2.62 11.98
C MET A 1 23.33 -2.20 11.54
N GLY A 2 22.34 -2.84 12.16
CA GLY A 2 21.04 -3.12 11.56
C GLY A 2 20.06 -1.97 11.70
N ALA A 3 19.02 -1.94 10.88
CA ALA A 3 17.91 -0.98 10.96
C ALA A 3 17.39 -0.78 12.40
N TYR A 4 17.53 -1.80 13.25
CA TYR A 4 17.22 -1.76 14.69
C TYR A 4 18.06 -0.75 15.50
N GLU A 5 19.37 -0.63 15.26
CA GLU A 5 20.23 0.36 15.94
C GLU A 5 19.88 1.78 15.50
N ASN A 6 19.53 1.97 14.23
CA ASN A 6 19.10 3.27 13.72
C ASN A 6 17.73 3.70 14.26
N ILE A 7 16.79 2.75 14.42
CA ILE A 7 15.50 2.99 15.06
C ILE A 7 15.69 3.32 16.54
N LYS A 8 16.53 2.56 17.25
CA LYS A 8 16.85 2.79 18.66
C LYS A 8 17.48 4.16 18.89
N ASN A 9 18.49 4.53 18.10
CA ASN A 9 19.13 5.84 18.20
C ASN A 9 18.18 7.00 17.86
N SER A 10 17.27 6.81 16.90
CA SER A 10 16.24 7.80 16.57
C SER A 10 15.22 7.96 17.70
N LEU A 11 14.80 6.86 18.33
CA LEU A 11 13.94 6.86 19.51
C LEU A 11 14.63 7.53 20.71
N ASP A 12 15.90 7.22 20.96
CA ASP A 12 16.69 7.81 22.03
C ASP A 12 16.92 9.32 21.83
N THR A 13 17.05 9.76 20.56
CA THR A 13 17.15 11.20 20.21
C THR A 13 15.83 11.94 20.40
N VAL A 14 14.70 11.29 20.12
CA VAL A 14 13.36 11.84 20.39
C VAL A 14 13.08 11.87 21.89
N TYR A 15 13.45 10.80 22.61
CA TYR A 15 13.34 10.67 24.06
C TYR A 15 14.18 11.73 24.80
N GLY A 16 15.41 11.99 24.33
CA GLY A 16 16.29 13.02 24.89
C GLY A 16 15.80 14.46 24.70
N LYS A 17 14.76 14.69 23.89
CA LYS A 17 14.10 16.00 23.73
C LYS A 17 12.87 16.17 24.63
N ILE A 18 12.45 15.12 25.33
CA ILE A 18 11.36 15.17 26.31
C ILE A 18 11.89 15.85 27.57
N LYS A 19 11.21 16.91 28.01
CA LYS A 19 11.52 17.62 29.25
C LYS A 19 10.29 17.63 30.17
N PRO A 20 10.45 17.74 31.51
CA PRO A 20 9.32 17.67 32.44
C PRO A 20 8.25 18.75 32.21
N ASP A 21 8.65 19.90 31.67
CA ASP A 21 7.85 21.09 31.39
C ASP A 21 7.08 21.04 30.05
N ASN A 22 7.41 20.11 29.15
CA ASN A 22 6.71 19.91 27.86
C ASN A 22 5.99 18.54 27.75
N LEU A 23 5.95 17.79 28.85
CA LEU A 23 5.47 16.41 28.88
C LEU A 23 3.99 16.29 28.49
N ASN A 24 3.14 17.26 28.88
CA ASN A 24 1.70 17.24 28.56
C ASN A 24 1.43 17.52 27.08
N GLU A 25 2.12 18.48 26.46
CA GLU A 25 2.02 18.73 25.01
C GLU A 25 2.55 17.53 24.22
N TRP A 26 3.65 16.92 24.69
CA TRP A 26 4.21 15.74 24.07
C TRP A 26 3.28 14.53 24.18
N LEU A 27 2.63 14.31 25.33
CA LEU A 27 1.64 13.25 25.53
C LEU A 27 0.39 13.47 24.66
N ASP A 28 -0.03 14.72 24.46
CA ASP A 28 -1.13 15.06 23.57
C ASP A 28 -0.78 14.81 22.10
N ASP A 29 0.42 15.19 21.65
CA ASP A 29 0.85 15.00 20.28
C ASP A 29 1.18 13.55 19.97
N VAL A 30 1.80 12.83 20.91
CA VAL A 30 1.96 11.38 20.82
C VAL A 30 0.62 10.68 20.88
N GLY A 31 -0.34 11.17 21.68
CA GLY A 31 -1.72 10.69 21.72
C GLY A 31 -2.44 10.84 20.37
N LYS A 32 -2.33 12.02 19.73
CA LYS A 32 -2.89 12.27 18.38
C LYS A 32 -2.24 11.38 17.32
N ILE A 33 -0.90 11.25 17.37
CA ILE A 33 -0.15 10.41 16.44
C ILE A 33 -0.51 8.94 16.65
N THR A 34 -0.51 8.46 17.89
CA THR A 34 -0.90 7.08 18.22
C THR A 34 -2.34 6.81 17.85
N ASP A 35 -3.27 7.75 18.02
CA ASP A 35 -4.64 7.57 17.53
C ASP A 35 -4.70 7.40 16.01
N ILE A 36 -3.95 8.18 15.24
CA ILE A 36 -3.86 8.05 13.76
C ILE A 36 -3.25 6.70 13.35
N PHE A 37 -2.23 6.22 14.06
CA PHE A 37 -1.50 5.00 13.69
C PHE A 37 -2.12 3.71 14.28
N VAL A 38 -2.79 3.78 15.43
CA VAL A 38 -3.35 2.62 16.15
C VAL A 38 -4.81 2.37 15.77
N LYS A 39 -5.61 3.42 15.55
CA LYS A 39 -7.04 3.25 15.18
C LYS A 39 -7.24 3.07 13.68
N GLY A 40 -6.23 3.33 12.84
CA GLY A 40 -6.32 3.24 11.37
C GLY A 40 -7.19 4.34 10.73
N GLU A 41 -8.03 5.00 11.50
CA GLU A 41 -8.81 6.17 11.13
C GLU A 41 -7.88 7.39 11.00
N GLY A 42 -7.54 7.75 9.75
CA GLY A 42 -6.78 8.97 9.44
C GLY A 42 -5.43 8.74 8.77
N LEU A 43 -4.93 7.51 8.67
CA LEU A 43 -3.74 7.18 7.89
C LEU A 43 -3.94 7.48 6.39
N GLN A 44 -5.13 7.18 5.86
CA GLN A 44 -5.53 7.52 4.49
C GLN A 44 -5.58 9.04 4.28
N ASP A 45 -6.22 9.77 5.19
CA ASP A 45 -6.31 11.23 5.12
C ASP A 45 -4.94 11.89 5.27
N PHE A 46 -4.07 11.32 6.09
CA PHE A 46 -2.68 11.74 6.23
C PHE A 46 -1.88 11.47 4.95
N ALA A 47 -1.99 10.27 4.37
CA ALA A 47 -1.37 9.93 3.10
C ALA A 47 -1.84 10.85 1.96
N ARG A 48 -3.15 11.17 1.93
CA ARG A 48 -3.75 12.09 0.97
C ARG A 48 -3.24 13.52 1.15
N LYS A 49 -3.16 14.02 2.37
CA LYS A 49 -2.58 15.34 2.68
C LYS A 49 -1.09 15.39 2.30
N LEU A 50 -0.32 14.36 2.61
CA LEU A 50 1.09 14.25 2.19
C LEU A 50 1.24 14.19 0.66
N GLU A 51 0.31 13.56 -0.05
CA GLU A 51 0.29 13.54 -1.51
C GLU A 51 0.04 14.93 -2.09
N LEU A 52 -0.86 15.74 -1.51
CA LEU A 52 -1.04 17.14 -1.90
C LEU A 52 0.25 17.94 -1.71
N VAL A 53 0.89 17.81 -0.55
CA VAL A 53 2.19 18.47 -0.26
C VAL A 53 3.26 18.02 -1.25
N TRP A 54 3.31 16.73 -1.61
CA TRP A 54 4.22 16.22 -2.63
C TRP A 54 3.96 16.86 -4.01
N HIS A 55 2.69 16.98 -4.43
CA HIS A 55 2.33 17.58 -5.71
C HIS A 55 2.71 19.07 -5.78
N GLU A 56 2.50 19.82 -4.70
CA GLU A 56 2.92 21.21 -4.57
C GLU A 56 4.45 21.34 -4.63
N CYS A 57 5.19 20.50 -3.90
CA CYS A 57 6.66 20.48 -3.91
C CYS A 57 7.25 20.05 -5.27
N LYS A 58 6.55 19.19 -6.01
CA LYS A 58 6.96 18.74 -7.35
C LYS A 58 6.73 19.82 -8.41
N GLY A 59 5.67 20.60 -8.29
CA GLY A 59 5.30 21.68 -9.23
C GLY A 59 6.01 23.01 -8.99
N SER A 60 6.55 23.24 -7.79
CA SER A 60 7.25 24.48 -7.46
C SER A 60 8.61 24.59 -8.19
N LYS A 61 8.83 25.74 -8.83
CA LYS A 61 10.13 26.17 -9.42
C LYS A 61 11.06 26.82 -8.38
N GLU A 62 10.61 26.96 -7.14
CA GLU A 62 11.39 27.63 -6.09
C GLU A 62 12.50 26.70 -5.58
N GLU A 63 13.71 27.26 -5.49
CA GLU A 63 14.96 26.61 -5.03
C GLU A 63 14.94 26.19 -3.55
N ILE A 64 13.82 26.39 -2.85
CA ILE A 64 13.67 26.29 -1.39
C ILE A 64 13.65 24.83 -0.90
N VAL A 65 13.20 23.88 -1.74
CA VAL A 65 13.14 22.45 -1.37
C VAL A 65 14.18 21.68 -2.18
N SER A 66 15.30 21.33 -1.54
CA SER A 66 16.33 20.51 -2.17
C SER A 66 15.76 19.18 -2.69
N GLU A 67 16.28 18.71 -3.83
CA GLU A 67 15.87 17.43 -4.44
C GLU A 67 16.01 16.24 -3.48
N GLU A 68 16.93 16.31 -2.52
CA GLU A 68 17.08 15.29 -1.48
C GLU A 68 15.88 15.26 -0.51
N LYS A 69 15.35 16.42 -0.12
CA LYS A 69 14.14 16.52 0.73
C LYS A 69 12.91 16.02 -0.01
N LYS A 70 12.78 16.31 -1.31
CA LYS A 70 11.72 15.76 -2.18
C LYS A 70 11.78 14.23 -2.22
N LYS A 71 12.97 13.65 -2.42
CA LYS A 71 13.16 12.19 -2.39
C LYS A 71 12.77 11.56 -1.05
N LYS A 72 13.15 12.20 0.08
CA LYS A 72 12.78 11.73 1.42
C LYS A 72 11.26 11.79 1.65
N LEU A 73 10.60 12.88 1.27
CA LEU A 73 9.14 13.02 1.36
C LEU A 73 8.42 11.94 0.55
N TYR A 74 8.86 11.72 -0.70
CA TYR A 74 8.30 10.67 -1.54
C TYR A 74 8.50 9.27 -0.93
N ALA A 75 9.68 8.99 -0.38
CA ALA A 75 9.95 7.71 0.27
C ALA A 75 9.03 7.47 1.48
N ILE A 76 8.79 8.47 2.32
CA ILE A 76 7.86 8.39 3.46
C ILE A 76 6.43 8.16 2.97
N LEU A 77 5.98 8.92 1.97
CA LEU A 77 4.66 8.73 1.37
C LEU A 77 4.46 7.31 0.84
N MET A 78 5.47 6.75 0.17
CA MET A 78 5.42 5.37 -0.32
C MET A 78 5.41 4.34 0.81
N GLN A 79 6.16 4.54 1.89
CA GLN A 79 6.16 3.65 3.05
C GLN A 79 4.79 3.58 3.74
N ILE A 80 4.10 4.71 3.81
CA ILE A 80 2.74 4.79 4.37
C ILE A 80 1.76 4.05 3.44
N LYS A 81 1.80 4.39 2.14
CA LYS A 81 0.93 3.81 1.12
C LYS A 81 1.07 2.30 0.97
N GLU A 82 2.29 1.76 1.03
CA GLU A 82 2.53 0.31 0.97
C GLU A 82 1.99 -0.45 2.19
N ARG A 83 1.59 0.25 3.26
CA ARG A 83 1.03 -0.32 4.50
C ARG A 83 -0.45 -0.04 4.69
N GLU A 84 -1.06 0.74 3.79
CA GLU A 84 -2.47 1.14 3.88
C GLU A 84 -3.33 0.26 2.95
N PRO A 85 -4.24 -0.57 3.51
CA PRO A 85 -5.05 -1.49 2.70
C PRO A 85 -5.90 -0.79 1.63
N ASP A 86 -6.54 0.33 1.96
CA ASP A 86 -7.46 0.99 1.03
C ASP A 86 -6.72 1.61 -0.17
N TYR A 87 -5.53 2.16 0.06
CA TYR A 87 -4.65 2.59 -1.01
C TYR A 87 -4.31 1.42 -1.96
N LEU A 88 -3.93 0.27 -1.42
CA LEU A 88 -3.59 -0.92 -2.20
C LEU A 88 -4.81 -1.46 -2.97
N VAL A 89 -5.98 -1.52 -2.34
CA VAL A 89 -7.25 -1.89 -3.00
C VAL A 89 -7.52 -0.99 -4.21
N ASN A 90 -7.33 0.32 -4.06
CA ASN A 90 -7.54 1.27 -5.16
C ASN A 90 -6.52 1.09 -6.29
N GLN A 91 -5.27 0.73 -5.98
CA GLN A 91 -4.29 0.37 -7.02
C GLN A 91 -4.72 -0.88 -7.80
N LEU A 92 -5.26 -1.89 -7.13
CA LEU A 92 -5.70 -3.15 -7.76
C LEU A 92 -6.93 -2.94 -8.66
N LYS A 93 -7.84 -2.04 -8.29
CA LYS A 93 -8.99 -1.70 -9.12
C LYS A 93 -8.59 -1.08 -10.46
N ASN A 94 -7.49 -0.31 -10.47
CA ASN A 94 -7.02 0.43 -11.65
C ASN A 94 -5.83 -0.23 -12.35
N ILE A 95 -5.51 -1.49 -12.02
CA ILE A 95 -4.33 -2.16 -12.55
C ILE A 95 -4.48 -2.44 -14.06
N LYS A 96 -3.51 -1.97 -14.84
CA LYS A 96 -3.45 -2.26 -16.28
C LYS A 96 -2.75 -3.60 -16.50
N LEU A 97 -3.47 -4.54 -17.10
CA LEU A 97 -2.96 -5.89 -17.39
C LEU A 97 -2.82 -6.10 -18.91
N PRO A 98 -1.78 -6.82 -19.35
CA PRO A 98 -1.71 -7.32 -20.72
C PRO A 98 -2.95 -8.16 -21.07
N SER A 99 -3.48 -8.00 -22.28
CA SER A 99 -4.72 -8.66 -22.70
C SER A 99 -4.69 -10.19 -22.59
N ASN A 100 -3.55 -10.81 -22.89
CA ASN A 100 -3.34 -12.25 -22.75
C ASN A 100 -3.37 -12.71 -21.28
N VAL A 101 -2.80 -11.92 -20.38
CA VAL A 101 -2.84 -12.18 -18.92
C VAL A 101 -4.25 -11.99 -18.39
N LYS A 102 -4.94 -10.90 -18.77
CA LYS A 102 -6.31 -10.62 -18.34
C LYS A 102 -7.25 -11.76 -18.73
N LYS A 103 -7.23 -12.22 -19.99
CA LYS A 103 -8.05 -13.34 -20.47
C LYS A 103 -7.83 -14.61 -19.66
N GLU A 104 -6.59 -14.89 -19.27
CA GLU A 104 -6.25 -16.12 -18.56
C GLU A 104 -6.56 -16.04 -17.05
N LEU A 105 -6.53 -14.83 -16.49
CA LEU A 105 -7.09 -14.55 -15.17
C LEU A 105 -8.61 -14.69 -15.16
N GLU A 106 -9.32 -14.16 -16.16
CA GLU A 106 -10.78 -14.28 -16.29
C GLU A 106 -11.23 -15.75 -16.27
N LYS A 107 -10.56 -16.63 -17.03
CA LYS A 107 -10.89 -18.07 -17.06
C LYS A 107 -10.73 -18.76 -15.70
N GLN A 108 -9.80 -18.30 -14.88
CA GLN A 108 -9.50 -18.90 -13.57
C GLN A 108 -10.10 -18.12 -12.40
N ALA A 109 -10.81 -17.02 -12.68
CA ALA A 109 -11.21 -16.04 -11.68
C ALA A 109 -12.04 -16.66 -10.54
N PHE A 110 -13.08 -17.43 -10.87
CA PHE A 110 -13.92 -18.09 -9.86
C PHE A 110 -13.15 -19.10 -9.01
N ARG A 111 -12.21 -19.83 -9.62
CA ARG A 111 -11.36 -20.77 -8.88
C ARG A 111 -10.40 -20.04 -7.94
N ILE A 112 -9.82 -18.92 -8.37
CA ILE A 112 -8.97 -18.06 -7.52
C ILE A 112 -9.80 -17.53 -6.33
N LEU A 113 -11.00 -17.03 -6.59
CA LEU A 113 -11.93 -16.55 -5.55
C LEU A 113 -12.32 -17.65 -4.56
N GLU A 114 -12.58 -18.86 -5.05
CA GLU A 114 -12.90 -20.02 -4.22
C GLU A 114 -11.75 -20.35 -3.26
N GLN A 115 -10.52 -20.49 -3.77
CA GLN A 115 -9.35 -20.80 -2.93
C GLN A 115 -9.10 -19.70 -1.90
N THR A 116 -9.32 -18.44 -2.30
CA THR A 116 -9.24 -17.27 -1.42
C THR A 116 -10.26 -17.34 -0.29
N ARG A 117 -11.52 -17.67 -0.60
CA ARG A 117 -12.59 -17.84 0.38
C ARG A 117 -12.28 -18.96 1.37
N LEU A 118 -11.66 -20.05 0.91
CA LEU A 118 -11.22 -21.17 1.73
C LEU A 118 -9.97 -20.87 2.59
N GLY A 119 -9.42 -19.65 2.52
CA GLY A 119 -8.20 -19.27 3.25
C GLY A 119 -6.92 -19.89 2.68
N LYS A 120 -6.96 -20.50 1.48
CA LYS A 120 -5.81 -21.12 0.83
C LYS A 120 -4.95 -20.07 0.13
N ARG A 121 -4.35 -19.17 0.92
CA ARG A 121 -3.52 -18.04 0.45
C ARG A 121 -2.46 -18.47 -0.54
N ASP A 122 -1.66 -19.47 -0.19
CA ASP A 122 -0.52 -19.91 -1.02
C ASP A 122 -1.00 -20.45 -2.38
N VAL A 123 -2.13 -21.16 -2.38
CA VAL A 123 -2.73 -21.70 -3.60
C VAL A 123 -3.24 -20.57 -4.49
N ALA A 124 -3.99 -19.61 -3.94
CA ALA A 124 -4.49 -18.45 -4.70
C ALA A 124 -3.33 -17.60 -5.26
N THR A 125 -2.30 -17.37 -4.43
CA THR A 125 -1.07 -16.66 -4.80
C THR A 125 -0.35 -17.35 -5.96
N TYR A 126 -0.14 -18.67 -5.84
CA TYR A 126 0.51 -19.47 -6.87
C TYR A 126 -0.27 -19.48 -8.18
N MET A 127 -1.61 -19.60 -8.13
CA MET A 127 -2.47 -19.55 -9.31
C MET A 127 -2.31 -18.23 -10.08
N ILE A 128 -2.32 -17.09 -9.36
CA ILE A 128 -2.11 -15.78 -9.98
C ILE A 128 -0.71 -15.68 -10.57
N LEU A 129 0.33 -16.03 -9.80
CA LEU A 129 1.73 -15.95 -10.24
C LEU A 129 1.99 -16.79 -11.50
N ARG A 130 1.49 -18.02 -11.53
CA ARG A 130 1.67 -18.96 -12.63
C ARG A 130 1.13 -18.40 -13.95
N ILE A 131 0.04 -17.64 -13.93
CA ILE A 131 -0.51 -17.02 -15.14
C ILE A 131 0.50 -16.04 -15.75
N PHE A 132 1.10 -15.17 -14.94
CA PHE A 132 2.10 -14.22 -15.45
C PHE A 132 3.35 -14.92 -15.97
N VAL A 133 3.83 -15.95 -15.26
CA VAL A 133 4.99 -16.74 -15.67
C VAL A 133 4.71 -17.46 -16.99
N ALA A 134 3.57 -18.13 -17.13
CA ALA A 134 3.18 -18.84 -18.35
C ALA A 134 3.05 -17.91 -19.57
N GLN A 135 2.69 -16.65 -19.33
CA GLN A 135 2.57 -15.63 -20.37
C GLN A 135 3.87 -14.84 -20.62
N ASN A 136 4.98 -15.21 -19.97
CA ASN A 136 6.25 -14.51 -19.98
C ASN A 136 6.10 -13.00 -19.72
N LYS A 137 5.28 -12.64 -18.71
CA LYS A 137 5.03 -11.25 -18.30
C LYS A 137 5.61 -10.98 -16.93
N LYS A 138 6.15 -9.77 -16.76
CA LYS A 138 6.62 -9.28 -15.46
C LYS A 138 5.44 -9.22 -14.49
N PHE A 139 5.68 -9.69 -13.27
CA PHE A 139 4.70 -9.63 -12.20
C PHE A 139 4.54 -8.19 -11.69
N PRO A 140 3.32 -7.60 -11.72
CA PRO A 140 3.08 -6.22 -11.33
C PRO A 140 3.44 -5.94 -9.87
N ARG A 141 4.07 -4.79 -9.61
CA ARG A 141 4.43 -4.39 -8.24
C ARG A 141 3.23 -4.32 -7.29
N PRO A 142 2.06 -3.74 -7.66
CA PRO A 142 0.89 -3.73 -6.76
C PRO A 142 0.46 -5.14 -6.32
N LEU A 143 0.65 -6.15 -7.17
CA LEU A 143 0.37 -7.54 -6.81
C LEU A 143 1.40 -8.11 -5.84
N ILE A 144 2.68 -7.74 -5.97
CA ILE A 144 3.71 -8.16 -5.01
C ILE A 144 3.38 -7.65 -3.60
N ASP A 145 2.92 -6.41 -3.50
CA ASP A 145 2.68 -5.75 -2.21
C ASP A 145 1.51 -6.37 -1.45
N ILE A 146 0.45 -6.80 -2.14
CA ILE A 146 -0.72 -7.44 -1.52
C ILE A 146 -0.51 -8.93 -1.19
N LEU A 147 0.44 -9.60 -1.84
CA LEU A 147 0.72 -11.03 -1.65
C LEU A 147 1.73 -11.29 -0.52
N LYS A 148 2.18 -10.24 0.17
CA LYS A 148 3.08 -10.38 1.34
C LYS A 148 2.39 -11.18 2.45
N PRO A 149 3.10 -12.09 3.13
CA PRO A 149 2.51 -12.95 4.17
C PRO A 149 2.13 -12.18 5.44
N SER A 150 2.59 -10.93 5.60
CA SER A 150 2.34 -10.09 6.78
C SER A 150 0.90 -9.61 6.92
N TRP A 151 0.09 -9.71 5.86
CA TRP A 151 -1.30 -9.27 5.92
C TRP A 151 -2.17 -10.25 6.71
N PRO A 152 -3.14 -9.76 7.50
CA PRO A 152 -4.24 -10.58 8.01
C PRO A 152 -5.01 -11.25 6.86
N ASP A 153 -5.60 -12.41 7.12
CA ASP A 153 -6.30 -13.19 6.09
C ASP A 153 -7.47 -12.43 5.47
N ASP A 154 -8.24 -11.69 6.26
CA ASP A 154 -9.39 -10.95 5.75
C ASP A 154 -8.98 -9.76 4.87
N ILE A 155 -7.86 -9.11 5.21
CA ILE A 155 -7.27 -8.06 4.36
C ILE A 155 -6.77 -8.66 3.05
N PHE A 156 -6.10 -9.82 3.10
CA PHE A 156 -5.68 -10.52 1.89
C PHE A 156 -6.87 -10.92 1.00
N LYS A 157 -7.95 -11.45 1.59
CA LYS A 157 -9.18 -11.76 0.84
C LYS A 157 -9.72 -10.51 0.15
N ALA A 158 -9.80 -9.38 0.87
CA ALA A 158 -10.25 -8.11 0.31
C ALA A 158 -9.39 -7.66 -0.89
N PHE A 159 -8.06 -7.80 -0.82
CA PHE A 159 -7.17 -7.53 -1.94
C PHE A 159 -7.46 -8.40 -3.16
N ILE A 160 -7.57 -9.72 -2.96
CA ILE A 160 -7.83 -10.63 -4.07
C ILE A 160 -9.22 -10.39 -4.67
N TYR A 161 -10.23 -10.08 -3.86
CA TYR A 161 -11.56 -9.70 -4.35
C TYR A 161 -11.54 -8.41 -5.16
N ALA A 162 -10.82 -7.38 -4.71
CA ALA A 162 -10.66 -6.14 -5.46
C ALA A 162 -9.94 -6.38 -6.81
N PHE A 163 -8.88 -7.18 -6.79
CA PHE A 163 -8.10 -7.50 -7.99
C PHE A 163 -8.88 -8.35 -8.99
N ILE A 164 -9.44 -9.47 -8.56
CA ILE A 164 -10.20 -10.35 -9.46
C ILE A 164 -11.50 -9.68 -9.90
N GLY A 165 -12.12 -8.88 -9.04
CA GLY A 165 -13.24 -8.01 -9.40
C GLY A 165 -12.89 -7.08 -10.57
N SER A 166 -11.76 -6.38 -10.53
CA SER A 166 -11.35 -5.50 -11.64
C SER A 166 -11.03 -6.25 -12.94
N VAL A 167 -10.58 -7.51 -12.83
CA VAL A 167 -10.39 -8.40 -13.99
C VAL A 167 -11.73 -8.76 -14.63
N ILE A 168 -12.72 -9.20 -13.85
CA ILE A 168 -14.02 -9.66 -14.36
C ILE A 168 -14.91 -8.50 -14.80
N SER A 169 -14.96 -7.42 -14.02
CA SER A 169 -15.83 -6.26 -14.24
C SER A 169 -15.44 -5.41 -15.46
N GLY A 170 -14.32 -5.71 -16.11
CA GLY A 170 -13.93 -5.06 -17.37
C GLY A 170 -14.72 -5.51 -18.60
N LYS A 171 -16.00 -5.86 -18.42
CA LYS A 171 -17.01 -6.13 -19.44
C LYS A 171 -18.30 -5.40 -19.03
N GLU A 172 -18.44 -4.16 -19.49
CA GLU A 172 -19.69 -3.46 -19.81
C GLU A 172 -19.32 -2.02 -20.27
N GLU A 173 -18.73 -1.91 -21.46
CA GLU A 173 -19.02 -0.75 -22.31
C GLU A 173 -19.99 -1.27 -23.37
N GLY A 174 -21.26 -0.87 -23.23
CA GLY A 174 -22.39 -1.31 -24.07
C GLY A 174 -22.14 -1.05 -25.55
N ASN A 175 -22.45 -2.03 -26.40
CA ASN A 175 -23.60 -1.91 -27.30
C ASN A 175 -24.80 -1.18 -26.69
N GLU A 176 -24.87 0.13 -26.90
CA GLU A 176 -26.10 0.88 -27.23
C GLU A 176 -25.80 1.86 -28.36
#